data_AF-A0A4Y7NNV6-F1
#
_entry.id   AF-A0A4Y7NNV6-F1
#
_cell.length_a   1.000
_cell.length_b   1.000
_cell.length_c   1.000
_cell.angle_alpha   90.00
_cell.angle_beta   90.00
_cell.angle_gamma   90.00
#
_symmetry.space_group_name_H-M   'P 1'
#
loop_
_entity.id
_entity.type
_entity.pdbx_description
1 polymer ?
#
loop_
_entity_poly.entity_id
_entity_poly.type
_entity_poly.pdbx_seq_one_letter_code
_entity_poly.pdbx_strand_id
1 'polypeptide(L)'
;MSSGLRQQGGIFKYYKMHSLLFCFLTVCFIPQIYPLNNKAEEFLTSGDHTSNWAVLVDTSRFWFNYRHVANVLSIYRSVKRLGIPDSQIILMIADDMACNPRNPHPAAVYNNANQQIDVYGDDVEVDYRGYEVTVENFIRVLTGRLPGSTPRSKKLLTDAGSNVLIYLTGHGGDGFLKFQDSEEITNVDLADAIQQMWEKQRYHEMLFIVDTCQAASLYQKFYSPNVLAIGSSLVGEDSLSHHVDPAIGVYIIDRYTYYALEFLEHVTPTSNQTLGQFLKVCPKYLCLSTVGYRSDLFQRNPDKVFITDFFGSQKRIEMAAEPLVLPEPSTKQTRNEDDDCCVRFLCDARHLVNPLRERNAQVNELLGHKLMLMTRVQLVNTAPDFVLPDGSISHLDMYDYLHLTPNGYRKVFEPLHDLLLQLLAESDETDETNNAQSVHKGP
;
A
#
# COMPACT_ATOMS: atom_id res chain seq x y z
N MET A 1 -73.88 -0.12 -57.02
CA MET A 1 -73.93 0.81 -58.16
C MET A 1 -73.15 2.07 -57.78
N SER A 2 -72.39 2.57 -58.75
CA SER A 2 -71.49 3.74 -58.76
C SER A 2 -70.05 3.60 -58.20
N SER A 3 -69.12 3.68 -59.17
CA SER A 3 -67.74 4.21 -59.16
C SER A 3 -66.73 3.64 -58.16
N GLY A 4 -65.62 2.99 -58.53
CA GLY A 4 -64.86 3.01 -59.78
C GLY A 4 -63.78 4.10 -59.77
N LEU A 5 -62.51 3.73 -59.50
CA LEU A 5 -61.30 4.25 -60.15
C LEU A 5 -60.01 3.55 -59.63
N ARG A 6 -59.60 2.54 -60.41
CA ARG A 6 -58.25 2.33 -60.98
C ARG A 6 -57.34 3.59 -60.94
N GLN A 7 -56.00 3.55 -60.86
CA GLN A 7 -54.96 2.53 -61.03
C GLN A 7 -53.58 3.21 -60.79
N GLN A 8 -52.52 2.38 -60.75
CA GLN A 8 -51.07 2.69 -60.87
C GLN A 8 -50.39 3.02 -59.52
N GLY A 9 -49.27 2.41 -59.14
CA GLY A 9 -48.32 1.58 -59.86
C GLY A 9 -46.93 1.88 -59.32
N GLY A 10 -46.25 0.86 -58.79
CA GLY A 10 -44.80 0.77 -58.65
C GLY A 10 -44.03 1.91 -57.97
N ILE A 11 -43.77 1.79 -56.66
CA ILE A 11 -42.52 2.13 -55.98
C ILE A 11 -42.59 1.37 -54.65
N PHE A 12 -42.10 0.13 -54.53
CA PHE A 12 -41.87 -0.52 -53.21
C PHE A 12 -41.15 -1.87 -53.36
N LYS A 13 -39.98 -1.90 -54.02
CA LYS A 13 -39.12 -3.10 -54.03
C LYS A 13 -37.61 -2.86 -53.88
N TYR A 14 -37.20 -1.67 -53.42
CA TYR A 14 -35.77 -1.37 -53.20
C TYR A 14 -35.33 -1.07 -51.76
N TYR A 15 -36.24 -1.07 -50.77
CA TYR A 15 -35.89 -0.72 -49.39
C TYR A 15 -35.76 -1.89 -48.39
N LYS A 16 -36.00 -3.14 -48.81
CA LYS A 16 -35.97 -4.29 -47.87
C LYS A 16 -34.70 -5.16 -47.96
N MET A 17 -33.81 -4.91 -48.91
CA MET A 17 -32.58 -5.70 -49.09
C MET A 17 -31.31 -5.02 -48.53
N HIS A 18 -31.34 -3.71 -48.26
CA HIS A 18 -30.22 -3.03 -47.62
C HIS A 18 -30.22 -3.13 -46.08
N SER A 19 -31.38 -3.34 -45.45
CA SER A 19 -31.45 -3.44 -43.98
C SER A 19 -30.98 -4.79 -43.42
N LEU A 20 -31.00 -5.86 -44.23
CA LEU A 20 -30.54 -7.19 -43.82
C LEU A 20 -29.04 -7.40 -44.07
N LEU A 21 -28.46 -6.69 -45.06
CA LEU A 21 -27.01 -6.75 -45.32
C LEU A 21 -26.20 -5.90 -44.32
N PHE A 22 -26.80 -4.85 -43.75
CA PHE A 22 -26.16 -4.02 -42.72
C PHE A 22 -26.13 -4.69 -41.32
N CYS A 23 -27.08 -5.60 -41.05
CA CYS A 23 -27.08 -6.39 -39.80
C CYS A 23 -26.14 -7.61 -39.84
N PHE A 24 -25.76 -8.10 -41.03
CA PHE A 24 -24.80 -9.21 -41.14
C PHE A 24 -23.34 -8.77 -41.22
N LEU A 25 -23.07 -7.52 -41.59
CA LEU A 25 -21.71 -6.95 -41.63
C LEU A 25 -21.26 -6.29 -40.32
N THR A 26 -22.17 -6.07 -39.37
CA THR A 26 -21.86 -5.50 -38.05
C THR A 26 -21.62 -6.55 -36.96
N VAL A 27 -21.83 -7.84 -37.23
CA VAL A 27 -21.68 -8.93 -36.24
C VAL A 27 -20.38 -9.74 -36.42
N CYS A 28 -19.60 -9.51 -37.48
CA CYS A 28 -18.40 -10.31 -37.77
C CYS A 28 -17.05 -9.57 -37.67
N PHE A 29 -17.01 -8.34 -37.13
CA PHE A 29 -15.76 -7.59 -36.91
C PHE A 29 -15.65 -7.04 -35.48
N ILE A 30 -15.84 -7.91 -34.47
CA ILE A 30 -15.29 -7.66 -33.13
C ILE A 30 -14.36 -8.82 -32.75
N PRO A 31 -13.13 -8.90 -33.29
CA PRO A 31 -12.06 -9.57 -32.60
C PRO A 31 -11.37 -8.59 -31.62
N GLN A 32 -11.24 -9.02 -30.36
CA GLN A 32 -10.20 -8.56 -29.42
C GLN A 32 -10.23 -7.13 -28.82
N ILE A 33 -11.36 -6.69 -28.25
CA ILE A 33 -11.31 -5.62 -27.21
C ILE A 33 -11.55 -6.20 -25.79
N TYR A 34 -12.13 -7.39 -25.67
CA TYR A 34 -12.45 -8.01 -24.39
C TYR A 34 -11.30 -8.60 -23.54
N PRO A 35 -10.15 -9.08 -24.08
CA PRO A 35 -9.15 -9.72 -23.21
C PRO A 35 -8.33 -8.71 -22.41
N LEU A 36 -8.18 -7.47 -22.91
CA LEU A 36 -7.44 -6.43 -22.20
C LEU A 36 -8.25 -5.87 -21.04
N ASN A 37 -9.58 -5.78 -21.17
CA ASN A 37 -10.45 -5.30 -20.11
C ASN A 37 -10.52 -6.30 -18.95
N ASN A 38 -10.59 -7.60 -19.24
CA ASN A 38 -10.53 -8.62 -18.19
C ASN A 38 -9.16 -8.68 -17.52
N LYS A 39 -8.04 -8.58 -18.27
CA LYS A 39 -6.70 -8.50 -17.65
C LYS A 39 -6.48 -7.17 -16.90
N ALA A 40 -7.11 -6.07 -17.31
CA ALA A 40 -7.06 -4.78 -16.63
C ALA A 40 -7.98 -4.73 -15.39
N GLU A 41 -9.12 -5.40 -15.44
CA GLU A 41 -10.07 -5.54 -14.32
C GLU A 41 -9.55 -6.58 -13.32
N GLU A 42 -9.00 -7.70 -13.79
CA GLU A 42 -8.18 -8.64 -13.01
C GLU A 42 -6.92 -7.94 -12.49
N PHE A 43 -6.26 -7.05 -13.24
CA PHE A 43 -5.22 -6.18 -12.71
C PHE A 43 -5.80 -5.31 -11.60
N LEU A 44 -6.92 -4.61 -11.76
CA LEU A 44 -7.50 -3.77 -10.70
C LEU A 44 -8.05 -4.55 -9.50
N THR A 45 -8.32 -5.85 -9.64
CA THR A 45 -8.94 -6.71 -8.62
C THR A 45 -8.03 -7.82 -8.07
N SER A 46 -6.84 -8.05 -8.63
CA SER A 46 -5.91 -9.12 -8.19
C SER A 46 -5.10 -8.78 -6.94
N GLY A 47 -5.46 -7.69 -6.26
CA GLY A 47 -5.10 -7.37 -4.88
C GLY A 47 -6.06 -6.30 -4.41
N ASP A 48 -7.02 -6.67 -3.56
CA ASP A 48 -8.19 -5.84 -3.19
C ASP A 48 -7.88 -4.51 -2.46
N HIS A 49 -6.59 -4.17 -2.25
CA HIS A 49 -6.16 -2.99 -1.50
C HIS A 49 -5.06 -2.19 -2.22
N THR A 50 -5.05 -0.87 -2.04
CA THR A 50 -4.20 0.12 -2.70
C THR A 50 -2.96 0.52 -1.90
N SER A 51 -2.99 0.37 -0.57
CA SER A 51 -1.88 0.71 0.30
C SER A 51 -1.91 -0.07 1.60
N ASN A 52 -0.74 -0.21 2.24
CA ASN A 52 -0.60 -0.86 3.55
C ASN A 52 -0.08 0.15 4.55
N TRP A 53 -0.75 0.23 5.70
CA TRP A 53 -0.42 1.11 6.81
C TRP A 53 -0.20 0.30 8.08
N ALA A 54 0.69 0.79 8.94
CA ALA A 54 0.95 0.17 10.24
C ALA A 54 0.77 1.18 11.38
N VAL A 55 0.13 0.75 12.46
CA VAL A 55 0.07 1.48 13.74
C VAL A 55 0.67 0.57 14.80
N LEU A 56 1.85 0.94 15.28
CA LEU A 56 2.69 0.11 16.15
C LEU A 56 2.84 0.82 17.49
N VAL A 57 2.38 0.19 18.58
CA VAL A 57 2.26 0.85 19.88
C VAL A 57 2.87 -0.02 20.98
N ASP A 58 3.93 0.49 21.61
CA ASP A 58 4.31 0.10 22.96
C ASP A 58 3.57 0.99 23.97
N THR A 59 2.92 0.35 24.93
CA THR A 59 2.06 1.02 25.92
C THR A 59 2.68 1.06 27.32
N SER A 60 3.87 0.48 27.52
CA SER A 60 4.46 0.31 28.86
C SER A 60 5.65 1.21 29.13
N ARG A 61 5.90 1.52 30.41
CA ARG A 61 7.03 2.35 30.82
C ARG A 61 7.95 1.62 31.78
N PHE A 62 9.08 2.25 32.08
CA PHE A 62 10.12 1.78 32.99
C PHE A 62 10.99 0.65 32.44
N TRP A 63 12.22 0.60 32.97
CA TRP A 63 13.27 -0.31 32.49
C TRP A 63 12.89 -1.80 32.52
N PHE A 64 12.11 -2.24 33.51
CA PHE A 64 11.68 -3.64 33.59
C PHE A 64 10.73 -4.06 32.46
N ASN A 65 10.21 -3.10 31.69
CA ASN A 65 9.37 -3.33 30.51
C ASN A 65 10.11 -3.13 29.18
N TYR A 66 11.45 -3.16 29.20
CA TYR A 66 12.31 -3.07 28.02
C TYR A 66 11.79 -3.87 26.81
N ARG A 67 11.34 -5.11 27.05
CA ARG A 67 10.80 -6.01 26.03
C ARG A 67 9.67 -5.42 25.18
N HIS A 68 8.79 -4.58 25.72
CA HIS A 68 7.68 -4.03 24.94
C HIS A 68 8.17 -3.00 23.90
N VAL A 69 9.17 -2.20 24.27
CA VAL A 69 9.87 -1.31 23.32
C VAL A 69 10.64 -2.13 22.28
N ALA A 70 11.36 -3.17 22.70
CA ALA A 70 12.07 -4.05 21.76
C ALA A 70 11.11 -4.79 20.81
N ASN A 71 9.95 -5.24 21.28
CA ASN A 71 8.90 -5.88 20.50
C ASN A 71 8.41 -4.96 19.38
N VAL A 72 7.96 -3.74 19.72
CA VAL A 72 7.38 -2.81 18.74
C VAL A 72 8.41 -2.38 17.70
N LEU A 73 9.65 -2.12 18.12
CA LEU A 73 10.77 -1.79 17.22
C LEU A 73 11.12 -2.95 16.28
N SER A 74 11.03 -4.19 16.77
CA SER A 74 11.28 -5.38 15.94
C SER A 74 10.21 -5.56 14.86
N ILE A 75 8.94 -5.32 15.18
CA ILE A 75 7.85 -5.34 14.21
C ILE A 75 8.01 -4.18 13.22
N TYR A 76 8.34 -2.98 13.69
CA TYR A 76 8.65 -1.82 12.84
C TYR A 76 9.73 -2.13 11.81
N ARG A 77 10.84 -2.73 12.25
CA ARG A 77 11.92 -3.17 11.35
C ARG A 77 11.44 -4.19 10.30
N SER A 78 10.56 -5.12 10.69
CA SER A 78 10.01 -6.12 9.76
C SER A 78 9.12 -5.47 8.70
N VAL A 79 8.27 -4.53 9.12
CA VAL A 79 7.39 -3.74 8.24
C VAL A 79 8.21 -2.90 7.25
N LYS A 80 9.24 -2.19 7.73
CA LYS A 80 10.16 -1.43 6.87
C LYS A 80 10.93 -2.32 5.89
N ARG A 81 11.46 -3.45 6.35
CA ARG A 81 12.16 -4.42 5.49
C ARG A 81 11.27 -4.90 4.35
N LEU A 82 9.99 -5.12 4.63
CA LEU A 82 9.01 -5.57 3.64
C LEU A 82 8.46 -4.43 2.76
N GLY A 83 8.92 -3.19 3.00
CA GLY A 83 8.86 -2.07 2.07
C GLY A 83 7.89 -0.96 2.43
N ILE A 84 7.13 -1.08 3.53
CA ILE A 84 6.22 -0.01 3.95
C ILE A 84 7.08 1.20 4.41
N PRO A 85 6.91 2.39 3.80
CA PRO A 85 7.69 3.58 4.15
C PRO A 85 7.22 4.20 5.47
N ASP A 86 8.09 4.98 6.13
CA ASP A 86 7.76 5.66 7.39
C ASP A 86 6.53 6.56 7.31
N SER A 87 6.29 7.18 6.15
CA SER A 87 5.07 7.96 5.91
C SER A 87 3.77 7.16 6.03
N GLN A 88 3.84 5.83 6.12
CA GLN A 88 2.72 4.90 6.28
C GLN A 88 2.79 4.09 7.59
N ILE A 89 3.71 4.44 8.49
CA ILE A 89 3.87 3.79 9.79
C ILE A 89 3.67 4.84 10.87
N ILE A 90 2.75 4.60 11.80
CA ILE A 90 2.61 5.37 13.03
C ILE A 90 3.27 4.58 14.16
N LEU A 91 4.38 5.08 14.68
CA LEU A 91 5.10 4.45 15.78
C LEU A 91 4.91 5.23 17.10
N MET A 92 4.38 4.56 18.11
CA MET A 92 4.15 5.10 19.44
C MET A 92 4.99 4.31 20.46
N ILE A 93 5.92 4.98 21.16
CA ILE A 93 6.79 4.37 22.17
C ILE A 93 6.66 5.11 23.49
N ALA A 94 6.19 4.41 24.52
CA ALA A 94 5.85 5.02 25.81
C ALA A 94 7.08 5.33 26.68
N ASP A 95 8.23 4.71 26.43
CA ASP A 95 9.48 5.02 27.13
C ASP A 95 10.72 4.75 26.25
N ASP A 96 11.77 5.54 26.44
CA ASP A 96 12.98 5.45 25.60
C ASP A 96 14.06 4.58 26.27
N MET A 97 14.14 3.33 25.85
CA MET A 97 15.15 2.39 26.35
C MET A 97 16.56 2.70 25.82
N ALA A 98 16.67 3.30 24.63
CA ALA A 98 17.96 3.64 24.01
C ALA A 98 18.66 4.77 24.79
N CYS A 99 17.88 5.72 25.33
CA CYS A 99 18.37 6.83 26.15
C CYS A 99 18.32 6.56 27.67
N ASN A 100 17.94 5.36 28.11
CA ASN A 100 17.81 5.07 29.54
C ASN A 100 19.19 4.98 30.22
N PRO A 101 19.42 5.63 31.38
CA PRO A 101 20.69 5.53 32.10
C PRO A 101 21.08 4.13 32.57
N ARG A 102 20.12 3.19 32.61
CA ARG A 102 20.38 1.77 32.94
C ARG A 102 20.85 0.96 31.72
N ASN A 103 20.73 1.51 30.51
CA ASN A 103 21.11 0.80 29.31
C ASN A 103 22.64 0.72 29.20
N PRO A 104 23.23 -0.50 29.24
CA PRO A 104 24.67 -0.67 29.07
C PRO A 104 25.15 -0.35 27.65
N HIS A 105 24.23 -0.25 26.68
CA HIS A 105 24.49 0.06 25.27
C HIS A 105 23.73 1.34 24.87
N PRO A 106 24.30 2.53 25.11
CA PRO A 106 23.65 3.79 24.76
C PRO A 106 23.25 3.85 23.28
N ALA A 107 22.08 4.44 23.01
CA ALA A 107 21.52 4.61 21.68
C ALA A 107 21.19 3.30 20.92
N ALA A 108 21.14 2.15 21.61
CA ALA A 108 20.80 0.87 20.99
C ALA A 108 19.71 0.13 21.79
N VAL A 109 18.91 -0.68 21.08
CA VAL A 109 17.92 -1.60 21.67
C VAL A 109 18.07 -2.98 21.03
N TYR A 110 18.15 -4.03 21.83
CA TYR A 110 18.37 -5.40 21.36
C TYR A 110 17.19 -6.31 21.70
N ASN A 111 16.77 -7.13 20.74
CA ASN A 111 15.65 -8.07 20.91
C ASN A 111 16.09 -9.54 21.06
N ASN A 112 17.41 -9.80 21.08
CA ASN A 112 17.99 -11.14 21.23
C ASN A 112 19.12 -11.13 22.27
N ALA A 113 19.23 -12.20 23.07
CA ALA A 113 20.25 -12.33 24.12
C ALA A 113 21.70 -12.22 23.60
N ASN A 114 21.94 -12.55 22.33
CA ASN A 114 23.25 -12.43 21.70
C ASN A 114 23.50 -11.04 21.10
N GLN A 115 22.55 -10.09 21.27
CA GLN A 115 22.65 -8.71 20.80
C GLN A 115 23.03 -8.57 19.32
N GLN A 116 22.55 -9.50 18.50
CA GLN A 116 22.96 -9.60 17.09
C GLN A 116 22.40 -8.46 16.24
N ILE A 117 21.27 -7.89 16.65
CA ILE A 117 20.52 -6.90 15.87
C ILE A 117 20.12 -5.78 16.82
N ASP A 118 20.63 -4.58 16.56
CA ASP A 118 20.07 -3.34 17.10
C ASP A 118 18.77 -3.02 16.35
N VAL A 119 17.65 -3.04 17.07
CA VAL A 119 16.31 -2.76 16.53
C VAL A 119 15.94 -1.27 16.63
N TYR A 120 16.75 -0.46 17.32
CA TYR A 120 16.60 0.99 17.33
C TYR A 120 17.31 1.60 16.11
N GLY A 121 18.62 1.40 15.97
CA GLY A 121 19.38 1.88 14.81
C GLY A 121 19.22 3.38 14.53
N ASP A 122 19.67 3.82 13.35
CA ASP A 122 19.63 5.24 12.94
C ASP A 122 18.36 5.63 12.17
N ASP A 123 17.51 4.66 11.82
CA ASP A 123 16.43 4.79 10.82
C ASP A 123 15.03 4.60 11.43
N VAL A 124 14.90 4.74 12.76
CA VAL A 124 13.60 4.67 13.45
C VAL A 124 12.99 6.06 13.59
N GLU A 125 11.83 6.25 12.95
CA GLU A 125 10.99 7.43 13.12
C GLU A 125 9.90 7.15 14.16
N VAL A 126 9.96 7.83 15.30
CA VAL A 126 8.95 7.70 16.37
C VAL A 126 8.03 8.92 16.34
N ASP A 127 6.75 8.69 16.06
CA ASP A 127 5.75 9.75 15.92
C ASP A 127 5.21 10.25 17.25
N TYR A 128 4.97 9.35 18.20
CA TYR A 128 4.49 9.67 19.54
C TYR A 128 5.46 9.11 20.58
N ARG A 129 6.07 10.01 21.37
CA ARG A 129 7.11 9.64 22.34
C ARG A 129 6.65 9.92 23.77
N GLY A 130 6.94 9.00 24.67
CA GLY A 130 6.79 9.22 26.11
C GLY A 130 5.36 9.61 26.48
N TYR A 131 5.22 10.82 27.04
CA TYR A 131 3.94 11.36 27.49
C TYR A 131 2.90 11.55 26.37
N GLU A 132 3.30 11.57 25.10
CA GLU A 132 2.36 11.63 23.98
C GLU A 132 1.64 10.30 23.72
N VAL A 133 2.10 9.18 24.30
CA VAL A 133 1.49 7.85 24.12
C VAL A 133 0.33 7.66 25.09
N THR A 134 -0.78 8.34 24.82
CA THR A 134 -2.01 8.26 25.64
C THR A 134 -3.10 7.50 24.90
N VAL A 135 -4.10 7.02 25.64
CA VAL A 135 -5.30 6.40 25.04
C VAL A 135 -5.98 7.38 24.10
N GLU A 136 -6.09 8.65 24.51
CA GLU A 136 -6.69 9.71 23.70
C GLU A 136 -5.98 9.90 22.36
N ASN A 137 -4.66 10.02 22.34
CA ASN A 137 -3.92 10.21 21.09
C ASN A 137 -4.03 8.99 20.18
N PHE A 138 -3.96 7.78 20.74
CA PHE A 138 -4.13 6.55 19.97
C PHE A 138 -5.52 6.50 19.29
N ILE A 139 -6.60 6.76 20.04
CA ILE A 139 -7.97 6.78 19.48
C ILE A 139 -8.13 7.89 18.44
N ARG A 140 -7.55 9.08 18.66
CA ARG A 140 -7.61 10.19 17.70
C ARG A 140 -6.89 9.87 16.39
N VAL A 141 -5.75 9.17 16.45
CA VAL A 141 -5.03 8.67 15.27
C VAL A 141 -5.92 7.72 14.47
N LEU A 142 -6.49 6.69 15.11
CA LEU A 142 -7.36 5.72 14.44
C LEU A 142 -8.58 6.40 13.79
N THR A 143 -9.28 7.23 14.55
CA THR A 143 -10.54 7.87 14.11
C THR A 143 -10.34 9.09 13.21
N GLY A 144 -9.09 9.51 12.98
CA GLY A 144 -8.74 10.72 12.23
C GLY A 144 -9.20 12.03 12.88
N ARG A 145 -9.50 12.03 14.19
CA ARG A 145 -9.95 13.23 14.94
C ARG A 145 -8.77 14.01 15.50
N LEU A 146 -7.90 14.45 14.61
CA LEU A 146 -6.70 15.22 14.93
C LEU A 146 -6.89 16.70 14.59
N PRO A 147 -6.29 17.63 15.34
CA PRO A 147 -6.26 19.04 14.97
C PRO A 147 -5.69 19.26 13.55
N GLY A 148 -6.19 20.29 12.85
CA GLY A 148 -5.68 20.64 11.51
C GLY A 148 -4.17 20.90 11.47
N SER A 149 -3.63 21.46 12.55
CA SER A 149 -2.20 21.74 12.75
C SER A 149 -1.33 20.50 12.99
N THR A 150 -1.91 19.31 13.18
CA THR A 150 -1.12 18.09 13.41
C THR A 150 -0.24 17.80 12.18
N PRO A 151 1.06 17.53 12.36
CA PRO A 151 1.96 17.17 11.25
C PRO A 151 1.49 15.95 10.49
N ARG A 152 1.86 15.84 9.20
CA ARG A 152 1.50 14.71 8.34
C ARG A 152 1.99 13.37 8.89
N SER A 153 3.22 13.31 9.42
CA SER A 153 3.80 12.08 9.99
C SER A 153 2.97 11.52 11.15
N LYS A 154 2.32 12.39 11.93
CA LYS A 154 1.48 11.98 13.07
C LYS A 154 0.03 11.62 12.68
N LYS A 155 -0.32 11.59 11.40
CA LYS A 155 -1.68 11.33 10.89
C LYS A 155 -1.73 9.97 10.17
N LEU A 156 -2.67 9.12 10.58
CA LEU A 156 -3.01 7.90 9.84
C LEU A 156 -3.87 8.27 8.63
N LEU A 157 -3.29 8.38 7.43
CA LEU A 157 -4.00 8.84 6.22
C LEU A 157 -4.52 7.68 5.36
N THR A 158 -5.25 6.77 6.00
CA THR A 158 -5.86 5.61 5.37
C THR A 158 -7.21 5.93 4.74
N ASP A 159 -7.60 5.11 3.76
CA ASP A 159 -8.84 5.21 2.98
C ASP A 159 -9.52 3.82 2.82
N ALA A 160 -10.56 3.76 1.97
CA ALA A 160 -11.35 2.56 1.72
C ALA A 160 -10.58 1.43 1.03
N GLY A 161 -9.42 1.74 0.44
CA GLY A 161 -8.52 0.78 -0.19
C GLY A 161 -7.31 0.43 0.68
N SER A 162 -7.19 0.98 1.89
CA SER A 162 -6.01 0.81 2.73
C SER A 162 -6.13 -0.40 3.65
N ASN A 163 -5.18 -1.34 3.61
CA ASN A 163 -5.06 -2.34 4.66
C ASN A 163 -4.31 -1.76 5.86
N VAL A 164 -4.79 -2.06 7.06
CA VAL A 164 -4.25 -1.50 8.30
C VAL A 164 -3.78 -2.62 9.22
N LEU A 165 -2.49 -2.65 9.51
CA LEU A 165 -1.89 -3.44 10.59
C LEU A 165 -1.90 -2.62 11.88
N ILE A 166 -2.52 -3.12 12.93
CA ILE A 166 -2.40 -2.56 14.28
C ILE A 166 -1.68 -3.59 15.14
N TYR A 167 -0.54 -3.22 15.72
CA TYR A 167 0.20 -4.06 16.66
C TYR A 167 0.34 -3.33 18.00
N LEU A 168 -0.21 -3.93 19.05
CA LEU A 168 -0.14 -3.43 20.42
C LEU A 168 0.68 -4.38 21.29
N THR A 169 1.57 -3.85 22.12
CA THR A 169 2.30 -4.63 23.12
C THR A 169 2.32 -3.89 24.46
N GLY A 170 2.19 -4.64 25.55
CA GLY A 170 2.20 -4.07 26.90
C GLY A 170 1.52 -4.96 27.93
N HIS A 171 1.11 -4.34 29.04
CA HIS A 171 0.41 -5.03 30.13
C HIS A 171 -1.10 -4.86 30.02
N GLY A 172 -1.83 -5.95 30.19
CA GLY A 172 -3.28 -6.01 30.02
C GLY A 172 -3.91 -7.03 30.94
N GLY A 173 -5.22 -7.16 30.82
CA GLY A 173 -6.02 -8.11 31.57
C GLY A 173 -7.35 -8.34 30.87
N ASP A 174 -8.33 -8.88 31.59
CA ASP A 174 -9.64 -9.17 31.01
C ASP A 174 -10.37 -7.88 30.60
N GLY A 175 -10.36 -7.60 29.30
CA GLY A 175 -11.08 -6.50 28.66
C GLY A 175 -10.34 -5.16 28.62
N PHE A 176 -9.05 -5.10 29.01
CA PHE A 176 -8.29 -3.84 29.00
C PHE A 176 -6.80 -4.01 28.71
N LEU A 177 -6.17 -2.94 28.21
CA LEU A 177 -4.73 -2.78 28.03
C LEU A 177 -4.30 -1.47 28.70
N LYS A 178 -3.23 -1.51 29.50
CA LYS A 178 -2.72 -0.34 30.23
C LYS A 178 -1.86 0.52 29.33
N PHE A 179 -2.04 1.84 29.41
CA PHE A 179 -1.18 2.86 28.82
C PHE A 179 -0.42 3.59 29.92
N GLN A 180 0.91 3.59 29.80
CA GLN A 180 1.85 4.27 30.70
C GLN A 180 1.69 3.93 32.20
N ASP A 181 1.18 2.74 32.53
CA ASP A 181 0.85 2.33 33.91
C ASP A 181 -0.17 3.25 34.63
N SER A 182 -0.87 4.13 33.92
CA SER A 182 -1.80 5.11 34.50
C SER A 182 -3.21 5.08 33.91
N GLU A 183 -3.31 4.86 32.60
CA GLU A 183 -4.58 4.82 31.86
C GLU A 183 -4.85 3.40 31.36
N GLU A 184 -6.10 3.12 31.02
CA GLU A 184 -6.51 1.84 30.44
C GLU A 184 -7.39 2.11 29.22
N ILE A 185 -7.11 1.41 28.11
CA ILE A 185 -8.03 1.31 26.97
C ILE A 185 -8.80 0.00 27.10
N THR A 186 -10.12 0.07 26.95
CA THR A 186 -10.98 -1.12 27.06
C THR A 186 -11.24 -1.77 25.71
N ASN A 187 -11.72 -3.01 25.73
CA ASN A 187 -12.18 -3.72 24.54
C ASN A 187 -13.37 -3.03 23.84
N VAL A 188 -14.18 -2.26 24.58
CA VAL A 188 -15.26 -1.44 24.03
C VAL A 188 -14.70 -0.22 23.31
N ASP A 189 -13.74 0.48 23.91
CA ASP A 189 -13.10 1.65 23.27
C ASP A 189 -12.44 1.27 21.94
N LEU A 190 -11.76 0.11 21.90
CA LEU A 190 -11.17 -0.43 20.67
C LEU A 190 -12.24 -0.77 19.63
N ALA A 191 -13.32 -1.45 20.04
CA ALA A 191 -14.41 -1.82 19.13
C ALA A 191 -15.07 -0.57 18.52
N ASP A 192 -15.36 0.44 19.34
CA ASP A 192 -15.97 1.69 18.91
C ASP A 192 -15.03 2.51 18.01
N ALA A 193 -13.72 2.48 18.26
CA ALA A 193 -12.73 3.15 17.40
C ALA A 193 -12.65 2.49 16.02
N ILE A 194 -12.58 1.16 15.97
CA ILE A 194 -12.57 0.40 14.71
C ILE A 194 -13.89 0.62 13.96
N GLN A 195 -15.02 0.66 14.66
CA GLN A 195 -16.31 0.99 14.05
C GLN A 195 -16.32 2.37 13.41
N GLN A 196 -15.76 3.37 14.10
CA GLN A 196 -15.64 4.70 13.52
C GLN A 196 -14.70 4.74 12.31
N MET A 197 -13.65 3.92 12.29
CA MET A 197 -12.80 3.77 11.11
C MET A 197 -13.60 3.18 9.95
N TRP A 198 -14.43 2.15 10.21
CA TRP A 198 -15.28 1.51 9.19
C TRP A 198 -16.31 2.49 8.61
N GLU A 199 -17.05 3.19 9.47
CA GLU A 199 -18.06 4.18 9.06
C GLU A 199 -17.46 5.32 8.24
N LYS A 200 -16.21 5.70 8.54
CA LYS A 200 -15.46 6.71 7.81
C LYS A 200 -14.69 6.16 6.62
N GLN A 201 -14.85 4.88 6.28
CA GLN A 201 -14.16 4.22 5.17
C GLN A 201 -12.63 4.41 5.24
N ARG A 202 -12.05 4.18 6.42
CA ARG A 202 -10.60 4.36 6.69
C ARG A 202 -9.81 3.05 6.65
N TYR A 203 -10.43 1.95 6.24
CA TYR A 203 -9.71 0.72 5.94
C TYR A 203 -10.51 -0.16 4.97
N HIS A 204 -9.78 -0.95 4.19
CA HIS A 204 -10.30 -2.07 3.40
C HIS A 204 -10.37 -3.34 4.25
N GLU A 205 -9.21 -3.79 4.74
CA GLU A 205 -9.05 -4.88 5.71
C GLU A 205 -8.13 -4.45 6.87
N MET A 206 -8.33 -5.05 8.04
CA MET A 206 -7.55 -4.77 9.24
C MET A 206 -7.00 -6.06 9.86
N LEU A 207 -5.71 -6.05 10.14
CA LEU A 207 -5.04 -7.06 10.95
C LEU A 207 -4.71 -6.45 12.31
N PHE A 208 -5.42 -6.89 13.35
CA PHE A 208 -5.21 -6.44 14.72
C PHE A 208 -4.44 -7.50 15.50
N ILE A 209 -3.25 -7.17 15.99
CA ILE A 209 -2.39 -8.06 16.78
C ILE A 209 -2.15 -7.40 18.13
N VAL A 210 -2.37 -8.16 19.21
CA VAL A 210 -2.07 -7.69 20.56
C VAL A 210 -1.27 -8.72 21.35
N ASP A 211 -0.10 -8.32 21.83
CA ASP A 211 0.75 -9.12 22.71
C ASP A 211 0.66 -8.64 24.16
N THR A 212 -0.19 -9.31 24.94
CA THR A 212 -0.43 -9.00 26.35
C THR A 212 -1.13 -10.14 27.09
N CYS A 213 -1.21 -10.07 28.42
CA CYS A 213 -2.00 -11.02 29.21
C CYS A 213 -3.49 -10.89 28.89
N GLN A 214 -4.18 -12.03 28.78
CA GLN A 214 -5.58 -12.14 28.37
C GLN A 214 -5.93 -11.39 27.08
N ALA A 215 -4.98 -11.35 26.13
CA ALA A 215 -5.07 -10.63 24.86
C ALA A 215 -6.39 -10.89 24.11
N ALA A 216 -6.88 -12.13 24.14
CA ALA A 216 -8.12 -12.50 23.46
C ALA A 216 -9.35 -11.70 23.89
N SER A 217 -9.39 -11.18 25.13
CA SER A 217 -10.49 -10.37 25.64
C SER A 217 -10.66 -9.03 24.90
N LEU A 218 -9.58 -8.50 24.30
CA LEU A 218 -9.56 -7.18 23.66
C LEU A 218 -10.33 -7.11 22.35
N TYR A 219 -10.40 -8.20 21.60
CA TYR A 219 -11.11 -8.26 20.30
C TYR A 219 -12.48 -8.95 20.36
N GLN A 220 -12.89 -9.46 21.54
CA GLN A 220 -14.19 -10.12 21.70
C GLN A 220 -15.38 -9.20 21.39
N LYS A 221 -15.20 -7.89 21.59
CA LYS A 221 -16.23 -6.88 21.34
C LYS A 221 -16.17 -6.28 19.94
N PHE A 222 -15.25 -6.71 19.08
CA PHE A 222 -15.23 -6.22 17.70
C PHE A 222 -16.50 -6.67 16.98
N TYR A 223 -17.08 -5.76 16.19
CA TYR A 223 -18.29 -6.02 15.41
C TYR A 223 -18.22 -5.41 13.99
N SER A 224 -17.16 -4.66 13.68
CA SER A 224 -16.92 -4.11 12.35
C SER A 224 -16.38 -5.18 11.41
N PRO A 225 -16.78 -5.18 10.13
CA PRO A 225 -16.35 -6.20 9.17
C PRO A 225 -14.90 -5.99 8.74
N ASN A 226 -14.36 -7.01 8.06
CA ASN A 226 -13.03 -7.07 7.47
C ASN A 226 -11.88 -6.95 8.49
N VAL A 227 -12.09 -7.46 9.71
CA VAL A 227 -11.10 -7.45 10.78
C VAL A 227 -10.68 -8.89 11.12
N LEU A 228 -9.39 -9.19 11.01
CA LEU A 228 -8.76 -10.38 11.58
C LEU A 228 -8.00 -9.97 12.84
N ALA A 229 -8.36 -10.56 13.98
CA ALA A 229 -7.70 -10.26 15.26
C ALA A 229 -6.89 -11.45 15.78
N ILE A 230 -5.71 -11.17 16.34
CA ILE A 230 -4.78 -12.15 16.93
C ILE A 230 -4.38 -11.66 18.32
N GLY A 231 -4.38 -12.56 19.30
CA GLY A 231 -3.95 -12.30 20.67
C GLY A 231 -2.94 -13.34 21.14
N SER A 232 -1.90 -12.91 21.85
CA SER A 232 -0.85 -13.81 22.34
C SER A 232 -1.29 -14.78 23.44
N SER A 233 -2.42 -14.53 24.11
CA SER A 233 -3.01 -15.44 25.10
C SER A 233 -4.54 -15.41 25.10
N LEU A 234 -5.15 -16.51 25.57
CA LEU A 234 -6.60 -16.60 25.80
C LEU A 234 -7.01 -15.95 27.13
N VAL A 235 -8.31 -15.71 27.30
CA VAL A 235 -8.87 -15.24 28.58
C VAL A 235 -8.54 -16.24 29.69
N GLY A 236 -8.04 -15.73 30.82
CA GLY A 236 -7.53 -16.54 31.92
C GLY A 236 -6.10 -17.05 31.77
N GLU A 237 -5.38 -16.71 30.69
CA GLU A 237 -3.96 -17.04 30.49
C GLU A 237 -3.07 -15.79 30.45
N ASP A 238 -1.91 -15.86 31.09
CA ASP A 238 -0.87 -14.84 30.99
C ASP A 238 -0.10 -14.96 29.67
N SER A 239 0.36 -13.83 29.12
CA SER A 239 1.43 -13.82 28.10
C SER A 239 2.78 -13.73 28.81
N LEU A 240 3.78 -14.46 28.33
CA LEU A 240 5.07 -14.59 29.00
C LEU A 240 6.22 -14.04 28.16
N SER A 241 7.19 -13.49 28.88
CA SER A 241 8.47 -13.10 28.31
C SER A 241 9.32 -14.32 27.90
N HIS A 242 10.22 -14.14 26.93
CA HIS A 242 11.00 -15.26 26.40
C HIS A 242 12.33 -15.47 27.14
N HIS A 243 13.26 -14.52 27.01
CA HIS A 243 14.61 -14.64 27.55
C HIS A 243 15.12 -13.33 28.17
N VAL A 244 16.04 -13.48 29.13
CA VAL A 244 16.71 -12.39 29.85
C VAL A 244 18.07 -12.15 29.22
N ASP A 245 18.44 -10.90 29.04
CA ASP A 245 19.81 -10.51 28.72
C ASP A 245 20.55 -10.17 30.04
N PRO A 246 21.61 -10.91 30.41
CA PRO A 246 22.35 -10.64 31.65
C PRO A 246 23.05 -9.27 31.72
N ALA A 247 23.41 -8.68 30.58
CA ALA A 247 24.03 -7.35 30.53
C ALA A 247 22.97 -6.25 30.74
N ILE A 248 21.80 -6.38 30.10
CA ILE A 248 20.67 -5.43 30.23
C ILE A 248 19.93 -5.64 31.57
N GLY A 249 19.93 -6.87 32.10
CA GLY A 249 19.41 -7.24 33.42
C GLY A 249 17.91 -7.47 33.48
N VAL A 250 17.21 -7.51 32.34
CA VAL A 250 15.75 -7.69 32.24
C VAL A 250 15.39 -8.60 31.07
N TYR A 251 14.12 -8.98 30.97
CA TYR A 251 13.59 -9.64 29.78
C TYR A 251 13.55 -8.66 28.61
N ILE A 252 14.00 -9.11 27.45
CA ILE A 252 14.21 -8.24 26.27
C ILE A 252 13.24 -8.49 25.12
N ILE A 253 12.43 -9.54 25.19
CA ILE A 253 11.38 -9.82 24.20
C ILE A 253 10.28 -10.71 24.78
N ASP A 254 9.06 -10.59 24.27
CA ASP A 254 7.96 -11.50 24.60
C ASP A 254 7.92 -12.73 23.70
N ARG A 255 7.37 -13.85 24.21
CA ARG A 255 7.40 -15.14 23.51
C ARG A 255 6.66 -15.10 22.19
N TYR A 256 5.42 -14.62 22.20
CA TYR A 256 4.63 -14.54 20.98
C TYR A 256 5.33 -13.71 19.92
N THR A 257 5.78 -12.50 20.30
CA THR A 257 6.51 -11.61 19.41
C THR A 257 7.81 -12.22 18.88
N TYR A 258 8.58 -12.94 19.72
CA TYR A 258 9.78 -13.66 19.28
C TYR A 258 9.50 -14.65 18.14
N TYR A 259 8.49 -15.51 18.28
CA TYR A 259 8.16 -16.50 17.26
C TYR A 259 7.46 -15.89 16.03
N ALA A 260 6.69 -14.80 16.22
CA ALA A 260 6.15 -14.03 15.11
C ALA A 260 7.27 -13.39 14.27
N LEU A 261 8.30 -12.85 14.92
CA LEU A 261 9.47 -12.30 14.23
C LEU A 261 10.30 -13.40 13.54
N GLU A 262 10.49 -14.56 14.18
CA GLU A 262 11.16 -15.70 13.54
C GLU A 262 10.49 -16.07 12.21
N PHE A 263 9.16 -16.07 12.16
CA PHE A 263 8.42 -16.23 10.91
C PHE A 263 8.67 -15.08 9.93
N LEU A 264 8.53 -13.84 10.38
CA LEU A 264 8.66 -12.64 9.53
C LEU A 264 10.07 -12.48 8.95
N GLU A 265 11.13 -12.90 9.64
CA GLU A 265 12.52 -12.91 9.13
C GLU A 265 12.68 -13.74 7.85
N HIS A 266 11.84 -14.76 7.66
CA HIS A 266 11.83 -15.60 6.45
C HIS A 266 10.87 -15.08 5.37
N VAL A 267 10.13 -14.00 5.63
CA VAL A 267 9.24 -13.35 4.67
C VAL A 267 10.04 -12.34 3.85
N THR A 268 9.92 -12.45 2.53
CA THR A 268 10.37 -11.45 1.56
C THR A 268 9.16 -10.81 0.89
N PRO A 269 9.30 -9.66 0.19
CA PRO A 269 8.19 -9.03 -0.53
C PRO A 269 7.51 -9.94 -1.57
N THR A 270 8.22 -10.94 -2.09
CA THR A 270 7.71 -11.93 -3.06
C THR A 270 7.33 -13.26 -2.41
N SER A 271 7.23 -13.32 -1.09
CA SER A 271 6.95 -14.55 -0.35
C SER A 271 5.48 -14.93 -0.47
N ASN A 272 5.23 -16.23 -0.65
CA ASN A 272 3.87 -16.78 -0.71
C ASN A 272 3.39 -17.27 0.68
N GLN A 273 4.03 -16.82 1.76
CA GLN A 273 3.63 -17.18 3.12
C GLN A 273 2.28 -16.54 3.47
N THR A 274 1.42 -17.30 4.16
CA THR A 274 0.01 -16.91 4.37
C THR A 274 -0.29 -16.53 5.81
N LEU A 275 -1.37 -15.78 6.02
CA LEU A 275 -1.89 -15.48 7.36
C LEU A 275 -2.22 -16.77 8.12
N GLY A 276 -2.75 -17.80 7.44
CA GLY A 276 -3.04 -19.09 8.06
C GLY A 276 -1.80 -19.82 8.61
N GLN A 277 -0.63 -19.59 8.01
CA GLN A 277 0.66 -20.04 8.56
C GLN A 277 1.08 -19.14 9.73
N PHE A 278 0.92 -17.83 9.59
CA PHE A 278 1.23 -16.84 10.62
C PHE A 278 0.42 -17.07 11.92
N LEU A 279 -0.84 -17.49 11.82
CA LEU A 279 -1.68 -17.84 12.97
C LEU A 279 -1.14 -19.02 13.80
N LYS A 280 -0.19 -19.80 13.27
CA LYS A 280 0.35 -21.02 13.88
C LYS A 280 1.80 -20.87 14.37
N VAL A 281 2.37 -19.66 14.30
CA VAL A 281 3.80 -19.41 14.59
C VAL A 281 4.20 -19.73 16.03
N CYS A 282 3.26 -19.59 16.96
CA CYS A 282 3.54 -19.81 18.37
C CYS A 282 2.56 -20.83 18.99
N PRO A 283 2.79 -22.14 18.80
CA PRO A 283 2.02 -23.17 19.49
C PRO A 283 2.21 -23.09 21.01
N LYS A 284 1.25 -23.63 21.76
CA LYS A 284 1.19 -23.52 23.24
C LYS A 284 2.46 -23.94 23.97
N TYR A 285 3.19 -24.94 23.47
CA TYR A 285 4.42 -25.40 24.11
C TYR A 285 5.61 -24.42 23.95
N LEU A 286 5.56 -23.53 22.96
CA LEU A 286 6.55 -22.47 22.73
C LEU A 286 6.14 -21.17 23.45
N CYS A 287 4.89 -20.75 23.25
CA CYS A 287 4.37 -19.53 23.88
C CYS A 287 4.14 -19.67 25.38
N LEU A 288 3.91 -20.89 25.87
CA LEU A 288 3.42 -21.18 27.22
C LEU A 288 2.05 -20.55 27.54
N SER A 289 1.45 -19.90 26.55
CA SER A 289 0.09 -19.40 26.45
C SER A 289 -0.51 -19.90 25.14
N THR A 290 -1.83 -19.83 25.01
CA THR A 290 -2.55 -20.23 23.80
C THR A 290 -2.80 -18.98 22.94
N VAL A 291 -2.17 -18.91 21.78
CA VAL A 291 -2.47 -17.85 20.81
C VAL A 291 -3.92 -17.98 20.35
N GLY A 292 -4.71 -16.93 20.56
CA GLY A 292 -6.08 -16.83 20.11
C GLY A 292 -6.16 -16.01 18.83
N TYR A 293 -7.16 -16.30 17.99
CA TYR A 293 -7.51 -15.43 16.88
C TYR A 293 -9.01 -15.43 16.65
N ARG A 294 -9.50 -14.38 16.03
CA ARG A 294 -10.91 -14.18 15.68
C ARG A 294 -11.02 -13.80 14.21
N SER A 295 -11.68 -14.63 13.42
CA SER A 295 -11.77 -14.51 11.96
C SER A 295 -13.21 -14.45 11.43
N ASP A 296 -14.24 -14.49 12.28
CA ASP A 296 -15.65 -14.42 11.85
C ASP A 296 -16.01 -13.09 11.17
N LEU A 297 -15.27 -12.02 11.48
CA LEU A 297 -15.41 -10.70 10.86
C LEU A 297 -14.57 -10.56 9.57
N PHE A 298 -13.68 -11.51 9.28
CA PHE A 298 -12.76 -11.45 8.15
C PHE A 298 -13.27 -12.35 7.01
N GLN A 299 -13.57 -11.75 5.85
CA GLN A 299 -14.29 -12.45 4.77
C GLN A 299 -13.40 -13.48 4.02
N ARG A 300 -12.12 -13.17 3.84
CA ARG A 300 -11.19 -14.01 3.10
C ARG A 300 -10.73 -15.19 3.96
N ASN A 301 -10.41 -16.32 3.33
CA ASN A 301 -9.80 -17.45 4.04
C ASN A 301 -8.33 -17.13 4.39
N PRO A 302 -7.94 -17.07 5.68
CA PRO A 302 -6.57 -16.75 6.09
C PRO A 302 -5.50 -17.67 5.48
N ASP A 303 -5.83 -18.93 5.17
CA ASP A 303 -4.88 -19.86 4.53
C ASP A 303 -4.53 -19.48 3.08
N LYS A 304 -5.27 -18.54 2.47
CA LYS A 304 -5.05 -18.03 1.11
C LYS A 304 -4.59 -16.58 1.05
N VAL A 305 -4.68 -15.85 2.16
CA VAL A 305 -4.25 -14.44 2.23
C VAL A 305 -2.77 -14.40 2.53
N PHE A 306 -2.00 -13.65 1.74
CA PHE A 306 -0.57 -13.51 1.97
C PHE A 306 -0.30 -12.60 3.17
N ILE A 307 0.75 -12.90 3.93
CA ILE A 307 1.19 -12.03 5.04
C ILE A 307 1.62 -10.64 4.53
N THR A 308 2.11 -10.58 3.29
CA THR A 308 2.54 -9.34 2.61
C THR A 308 1.38 -8.39 2.32
N ASP A 309 0.12 -8.85 2.33
CA ASP A 309 -1.07 -7.99 2.23
C ASP A 309 -1.22 -7.05 3.43
N PHE A 310 -0.49 -7.26 4.53
CA PHE A 310 -0.49 -6.38 5.71
C PHE A 310 0.89 -5.89 6.09
N PHE A 311 1.93 -6.71 5.93
CA PHE A 311 3.29 -6.38 6.36
C PHE A 311 4.17 -5.80 5.25
N GLY A 312 3.83 -5.99 3.97
CA GLY A 312 4.66 -5.57 2.84
C GLY A 312 4.16 -4.33 2.13
N SER A 313 5.04 -3.66 1.37
CA SER A 313 4.58 -2.63 0.45
C SER A 313 3.88 -3.25 -0.75
N GLN A 314 2.69 -2.73 -1.07
CA GLN A 314 2.12 -2.88 -2.41
C GLN A 314 2.92 -2.04 -3.41
N LYS A 315 4.00 -2.60 -3.96
CA LYS A 315 4.62 -2.10 -5.19
C LYS A 315 4.12 -2.95 -6.34
N ARG A 316 3.08 -2.49 -7.04
CA ARG A 316 2.69 -3.10 -8.31
C ARG A 316 3.78 -2.88 -9.34
N ILE A 317 4.69 -3.83 -9.46
CA ILE A 317 5.64 -3.91 -10.57
C ILE A 317 5.40 -5.26 -11.25
N GLU A 318 4.54 -5.28 -12.26
CA GLU A 318 4.52 -6.39 -13.20
C GLU A 318 5.45 -6.07 -14.38
N MET A 319 6.45 -6.92 -14.59
CA MET A 319 7.08 -7.00 -15.90
C MET A 319 6.08 -7.64 -16.85
N ALA A 320 5.75 -6.97 -17.96
CA ALA A 320 4.83 -7.51 -18.97
C ALA A 320 5.26 -8.94 -19.36
N ALA A 321 4.49 -9.94 -18.95
CA ALA A 321 4.80 -11.36 -19.15
C ALA A 321 4.79 -11.76 -20.65
N GLU A 322 4.16 -10.95 -21.48
CA GLU A 322 4.22 -11.06 -22.93
C GLU A 322 5.05 -9.88 -23.48
N PRO A 323 6.18 -10.14 -24.16
CA PRO A 323 6.85 -9.12 -24.94
C PRO A 323 5.83 -8.52 -25.92
N LEU A 324 5.65 -7.21 -25.89
CA LEU A 324 4.93 -6.52 -26.96
C LEU A 324 5.69 -6.81 -28.27
N VAL A 325 5.17 -7.74 -29.06
CA VAL A 325 5.71 -8.07 -30.38
C VAL A 325 5.39 -6.89 -31.27
N LEU A 326 6.37 -6.01 -31.41
CA LEU A 326 6.29 -4.87 -32.31
C LEU A 326 6.37 -5.37 -33.75
N PRO A 327 5.59 -4.80 -34.68
CA PRO A 327 5.66 -5.16 -36.09
C PRO A 327 7.09 -5.00 -36.60
N GLU A 328 7.57 -5.96 -37.39
CA GLU A 328 8.93 -5.88 -37.93
C GLU A 328 9.10 -4.60 -38.76
N PRO A 329 10.23 -3.90 -38.60
CA PRO A 329 10.49 -2.67 -39.34
C PRO A 329 10.44 -2.94 -40.84
N SER A 330 9.68 -2.13 -41.57
CA SER A 330 9.63 -2.12 -43.01
C SER A 330 10.89 -1.49 -43.60
N THR A 331 12.06 -2.05 -43.33
CA THR A 331 13.28 -1.83 -44.13
C THR A 331 14.35 -2.82 -43.67
N LYS A 332 14.74 -3.72 -44.57
CA LYS A 332 15.98 -4.50 -44.43
C LYS A 332 17.16 -3.52 -44.45
N GLN A 333 17.70 -3.18 -43.29
CA GLN A 333 19.10 -2.79 -43.17
C GLN A 333 19.85 -3.89 -42.43
N THR A 334 20.85 -4.42 -43.12
CA THR A 334 21.83 -5.41 -42.69
C THR A 334 22.37 -5.10 -41.29
N ARG A 335 22.16 -6.02 -40.35
CA ARG A 335 22.83 -6.03 -39.04
C ARG A 335 24.31 -6.38 -39.25
N ASN A 336 25.20 -5.56 -38.71
CA ASN A 336 26.50 -6.04 -38.25
C ASN A 336 26.34 -6.47 -36.79
N GLU A 337 26.87 -7.65 -36.49
CA GLU A 337 27.00 -8.23 -35.16
C GLU A 337 28.02 -7.41 -34.37
N ASP A 338 27.57 -6.84 -33.26
CA ASP A 338 28.31 -6.38 -32.07
C ASP A 338 27.56 -5.18 -31.50
N ASP A 339 26.69 -5.40 -30.51
CA ASP A 339 26.48 -4.42 -29.43
C ASP A 339 25.63 -5.05 -28.32
N ASP A 340 26.32 -5.20 -27.19
CA ASP A 340 25.85 -5.74 -25.92
C ASP A 340 24.81 -4.83 -25.26
N CYS A 341 23.97 -5.45 -24.43
CA CYS A 341 22.76 -4.89 -23.87
C CYS A 341 23.04 -3.85 -22.76
N CYS A 342 22.93 -2.55 -23.06
CA CYS A 342 22.71 -1.50 -22.04
C CYS A 342 22.09 -0.21 -22.64
N VAL A 343 20.98 0.22 -22.03
CA VAL A 343 20.31 1.55 -22.07
C VAL A 343 20.77 2.51 -23.18
N ARG A 344 20.30 2.31 -24.41
CA ARG A 344 20.39 3.32 -25.50
C ARG A 344 19.00 3.90 -25.79
N PHE A 345 18.57 4.88 -25.00
CA PHE A 345 17.33 5.60 -25.30
C PHE A 345 17.54 6.86 -26.15
N LEU A 346 18.77 7.40 -26.28
CA LEU A 346 18.97 8.73 -26.88
C LEU A 346 20.32 8.93 -27.63
N CYS A 347 20.82 7.98 -28.42
CA CYS A 347 22.01 8.26 -29.25
C CYS A 347 21.73 8.16 -30.75
N ASP A 348 21.77 9.30 -31.45
CA ASP A 348 22.88 9.62 -32.39
C ASP A 348 22.96 11.14 -32.56
N ALA A 349 24.17 11.68 -32.46
CA ALA A 349 24.48 13.10 -32.33
C ALA A 349 24.73 13.80 -33.68
N ARG A 350 24.24 13.27 -34.80
CA ARG A 350 24.52 13.85 -36.13
C ARG A 350 23.38 13.62 -37.09
N HIS A 351 22.73 14.71 -37.54
CA HIS A 351 22.02 14.91 -38.83
C HIS A 351 21.34 13.72 -39.53
N LEU A 352 20.92 12.70 -38.80
CA LEU A 352 20.27 11.51 -39.29
C LEU A 352 19.09 11.24 -38.36
N VAL A 353 17.96 10.99 -38.99
CA VAL A 353 16.73 10.55 -38.33
C VAL A 353 17.07 9.39 -37.41
N ASN A 354 16.84 9.55 -36.10
CA ASN A 354 17.12 8.50 -35.12
C ASN A 354 15.99 7.45 -35.18
N PRO A 355 16.26 6.22 -35.65
CA PRO A 355 15.20 5.21 -35.82
C PRO A 355 14.58 4.76 -34.50
N LEU A 356 15.34 4.84 -33.39
CA LEU A 356 14.82 4.56 -32.05
C LEU A 356 13.87 5.66 -31.58
N ARG A 357 14.13 6.92 -31.94
CA ARG A 357 13.23 8.04 -31.64
C ARG A 357 11.91 7.92 -32.40
N GLU A 358 11.96 7.56 -33.68
CA GLU A 358 10.75 7.29 -34.47
C GLU A 358 9.96 6.11 -33.90
N ARG A 359 10.64 5.02 -33.54
CA ARG A 359 10.01 3.86 -32.90
C ARG A 359 9.34 4.26 -31.58
N ASN A 360 10.01 5.03 -30.73
CA ASN A 360 9.45 5.49 -29.46
C ASN A 360 8.27 6.45 -29.68
N ALA A 361 8.32 7.31 -30.70
CA ALA A 361 7.21 8.18 -31.07
C ALA A 361 5.98 7.35 -31.51
N GLN A 362 6.17 6.32 -32.33
CA GLN A 362 5.11 5.40 -32.73
C GLN A 362 4.53 4.63 -31.54
N VAL A 363 5.38 4.19 -30.59
CA VAL A 363 4.93 3.54 -29.35
C VAL A 363 4.10 4.51 -28.50
N ASN A 364 4.55 5.75 -28.34
CA ASN A 364 3.83 6.77 -27.58
C ASN A 364 2.49 7.14 -28.23
N GLU A 365 2.42 7.16 -29.56
CA GLU A 365 1.17 7.37 -30.32
C GLU A 365 0.18 6.21 -30.09
N LEU A 366 0.65 4.97 -30.17
CA LEU A 366 -0.15 3.78 -29.87
C LEU A 366 -0.65 3.76 -28.41
N LEU A 367 0.21 4.14 -27.47
CA LEU A 367 -0.17 4.29 -26.06
C LEU A 367 -1.20 5.40 -25.90
N GLY A 368 -1.01 6.56 -26.52
CA GLY A 368 -1.95 7.68 -26.49
C GLY A 368 -3.35 7.26 -26.97
N HIS A 369 -3.43 6.57 -28.11
CA HIS A 369 -4.70 6.07 -28.63
C HIS A 369 -5.38 5.03 -27.73
N LYS A 370 -4.62 4.15 -27.07
CA LYS A 370 -5.19 3.14 -26.16
C LYS A 370 -5.62 3.73 -24.82
N LEU A 371 -4.89 4.73 -24.32
CA LEU A 371 -5.13 5.34 -23.02
C LEU A 371 -6.21 6.43 -23.06
N MET A 372 -6.57 6.96 -24.24
CA MET A 372 -7.68 7.92 -24.40
C MET A 372 -9.05 7.40 -23.90
N LEU A 373 -9.23 6.08 -23.81
CA LEU A 373 -10.47 5.46 -23.33
C LEU A 373 -10.49 5.28 -21.80
N MET A 374 -9.39 5.56 -21.10
CA MET A 374 -9.26 5.39 -19.65
C MET A 374 -9.40 6.73 -18.93
N THR A 375 -10.47 6.89 -18.15
CA THR A 375 -10.82 8.15 -17.47
C THR A 375 -9.91 8.50 -16.29
N ARG A 376 -9.00 7.60 -15.88
CA ARG A 376 -8.10 7.77 -14.72
C ARG A 376 -6.61 7.67 -15.07
N VAL A 377 -6.26 7.72 -16.36
CA VAL A 377 -4.87 7.59 -16.80
C VAL A 377 -4.53 8.78 -17.70
N GLN A 378 -3.47 9.50 -17.34
CA GLN A 378 -2.95 10.61 -18.13
C GLN A 378 -1.54 10.26 -18.64
N LEU A 379 -1.35 10.33 -19.95
CA LEU A 379 -0.05 10.15 -20.58
C LEU A 379 0.68 11.50 -20.62
N VAL A 380 1.82 11.60 -19.94
CA VAL A 380 2.67 12.79 -19.95
C VAL A 380 3.78 12.58 -20.98
N ASN A 381 3.74 13.32 -22.09
CA ASN A 381 4.75 13.25 -23.14
C ASN A 381 5.80 14.35 -22.95
N THR A 382 7.00 13.99 -22.50
CA THR A 382 8.13 14.92 -22.26
C THR A 382 9.08 15.04 -23.45
N ALA A 383 8.82 14.33 -24.56
CA ALA A 383 9.68 14.33 -25.74
C ALA A 383 9.78 15.67 -26.50
N PRO A 384 8.72 16.51 -26.61
CA PRO A 384 8.76 17.74 -27.39
C PRO A 384 9.80 18.77 -26.90
N ASP A 385 10.21 18.71 -25.63
CA ASP A 385 11.03 19.75 -24.99
C ASP A 385 12.57 19.54 -25.15
N PHE A 386 12.96 18.37 -25.65
CA PHE A 386 14.36 17.99 -25.87
C PHE A 386 14.80 18.07 -27.33
N VAL A 387 13.84 17.97 -28.25
CA VAL A 387 14.13 17.93 -29.68
C VAL A 387 13.94 19.32 -30.26
N LEU A 388 15.03 19.96 -30.64
CA LEU A 388 15.02 21.25 -31.31
C LEU A 388 14.36 21.12 -32.69
N PRO A 389 13.88 22.24 -33.29
CA PRO A 389 13.22 22.22 -34.62
C PRO A 389 14.07 21.62 -35.74
N ASP A 390 15.40 21.57 -35.57
CA ASP A 390 16.35 20.95 -36.49
C ASP A 390 16.56 19.43 -36.25
N GLY A 391 15.83 18.85 -35.29
CA GLY A 391 15.91 17.44 -34.91
C GLY A 391 17.04 17.12 -33.92
N SER A 392 17.87 18.09 -33.55
CA SER A 392 18.98 17.91 -32.61
C SER A 392 18.53 17.97 -31.15
N ILE A 393 19.37 17.49 -30.24
CA ILE A 393 19.20 17.66 -28.79
C ILE A 393 20.26 18.65 -28.31
N SER A 394 19.87 19.58 -27.44
CA SER A 394 20.82 20.54 -26.88
C SER A 394 21.80 19.88 -25.92
N HIS A 395 23.10 20.17 -26.08
CA HIS A 395 24.13 19.79 -25.12
C HIS A 395 23.92 20.37 -23.71
N LEU A 396 23.14 21.45 -23.61
CA LEU A 396 22.78 22.04 -22.32
C LEU A 396 21.75 21.20 -21.57
N ASP A 397 21.00 20.35 -22.28
CA ASP A 397 20.00 19.45 -21.71
C ASP A 397 20.59 18.05 -21.48
N MET A 398 21.52 17.62 -22.34
CA MET A 398 22.26 16.36 -22.22
C MET A 398 23.71 16.54 -22.68
N TYR A 399 24.67 16.52 -21.75
CA TYR A 399 26.06 16.85 -22.08
C TYR A 399 26.74 15.78 -22.95
N ASP A 400 26.37 14.52 -22.77
CA ASP A 400 26.89 13.35 -23.49
C ASP A 400 25.81 12.61 -24.29
N TYR A 401 24.63 13.24 -24.46
CA TYR A 401 23.46 12.64 -25.12
C TYR A 401 22.95 11.34 -24.48
N LEU A 402 23.44 11.00 -23.28
CA LEU A 402 23.01 9.83 -22.51
C LEU A 402 22.43 10.24 -21.16
N HIS A 403 23.05 11.20 -20.50
CA HIS A 403 22.69 11.69 -19.19
C HIS A 403 22.11 13.10 -19.26
N LEU A 404 21.03 13.31 -18.51
CA LEU A 404 20.44 14.63 -18.34
C LEU A 404 21.37 15.53 -17.52
N THR A 405 21.52 16.77 -17.96
CA THR A 405 22.08 17.83 -17.12
C THR A 405 21.03 18.27 -16.09
N PRO A 406 21.39 19.06 -15.06
CA PRO A 406 20.40 19.69 -14.19
C PRO A 406 19.34 20.52 -14.93
N ASN A 407 19.63 21.00 -16.14
CA ASN A 407 18.65 21.68 -17.00
C ASN A 407 17.71 20.67 -17.66
N GLY A 408 18.25 19.56 -18.16
CA GLY A 408 17.45 18.45 -18.68
C GLY A 408 16.52 17.85 -17.62
N TYR A 409 16.99 17.65 -16.39
CA TYR A 409 16.15 17.19 -15.28
C TYR A 409 14.97 18.13 -15.02
N ARG A 410 15.20 19.44 -14.96
CA ARG A 410 14.10 20.42 -14.79
C ARG A 410 13.09 20.33 -15.93
N LYS A 411 13.53 20.26 -17.18
CA LYS A 411 12.63 20.11 -18.34
C LYS A 411 11.74 18.85 -18.29
N VAL A 412 12.27 17.70 -17.83
CA VAL A 412 11.45 16.47 -17.70
C VAL A 412 10.50 16.56 -16.51
N PHE A 413 11.02 16.98 -15.36
CA PHE A 413 10.36 16.75 -14.08
C PHE A 413 9.59 17.95 -13.54
N GLU A 414 9.81 19.18 -14.01
CA GLU A 414 8.97 20.33 -13.64
C GLU A 414 7.52 20.16 -14.13
N PRO A 415 7.24 19.81 -15.41
CA PRO A 415 5.85 19.59 -15.84
C PRO A 415 5.16 18.44 -15.11
N LEU A 416 5.93 17.39 -14.78
CA LEU A 416 5.41 16.27 -13.99
C LEU A 416 5.13 16.70 -12.54
N HIS A 417 6.02 17.50 -11.95
CA HIS A 417 5.87 18.04 -10.61
C HIS A 417 4.64 18.96 -10.52
N ASP A 418 4.49 19.88 -11.47
CA ASP A 418 3.35 20.80 -11.54
C ASP A 418 2.03 20.04 -11.73
N LEU A 419 2.02 19.02 -12.61
CA LEU A 419 0.85 18.18 -12.81
C LEU A 419 0.48 17.40 -11.53
N LEU A 420 1.47 16.85 -10.82
CA LEU A 420 1.25 16.17 -9.56
C LEU A 420 0.69 17.12 -8.50
N LEU A 421 1.20 18.36 -8.42
CA LEU A 421 0.68 19.38 -7.52
C LEU A 421 -0.76 19.76 -7.87
N GLN A 422 -1.08 19.90 -9.17
CA GLN A 422 -2.44 20.18 -9.62
C GLN A 422 -3.41 19.04 -9.27
N LEU A 423 -3.01 17.78 -9.52
CA LEU A 423 -3.82 16.61 -9.17
C LEU A 423 -4.06 16.51 -7.66
N LEU A 424 -3.06 16.84 -6.86
CA LEU A 424 -3.19 16.89 -5.40
C LEU A 424 -4.12 18.03 -4.95
N ALA A 425 -4.04 19.21 -5.56
CA ALA A 425 -4.92 20.34 -5.25
C ALA A 425 -6.37 20.10 -5.68
N GLU A 426 -6.60 19.49 -6.85
CA GLU A 426 -7.94 19.15 -7.34
C GLU A 426 -8.61 18.07 -6.47
N SER A 427 -7.85 17.13 -5.89
CA SER A 427 -8.40 16.20 -4.90
C SER A 427 -8.89 16.91 -3.64
N ASP A 428 -8.18 17.96 -3.19
CA ASP A 428 -8.55 18.72 -1.99
C ASP A 428 -9.85 19.56 -2.21
N GLU A 429 -10.06 20.13 -3.41
CA GLU A 429 -11.28 20.93 -3.70
C GLU A 429 -12.55 20.08 -3.91
N THR A 430 -12.43 18.84 -4.39
CA THR A 430 -13.58 17.93 -4.52
C THR A 430 -14.15 17.50 -3.17
N ASP A 431 -13.35 17.49 -2.10
CA ASP A 431 -13.82 17.21 -0.73
C ASP A 431 -14.49 18.43 -0.07
N GLU A 432 -14.08 19.66 -0.41
CA GLU A 432 -14.74 20.88 0.08
C GLU A 432 -16.07 21.16 -0.61
N THR A 433 -16.17 20.94 -1.93
CA THR A 433 -17.41 21.18 -2.69
C THR A 433 -18.51 20.15 -2.41
N ASN A 434 -18.15 18.89 -2.13
CA ASN A 434 -19.11 17.87 -1.68
C ASN A 434 -19.62 18.13 -0.25
N ASN A 435 -18.78 18.72 0.62
CA ASN A 435 -19.20 19.14 1.96
C ASN A 435 -20.05 20.43 1.95
N ALA A 436 -19.84 21.34 0.99
CA ALA A 436 -20.66 22.55 0.87
C ALA A 436 -22.07 22.29 0.30
N GLN A 437 -22.25 21.26 -0.54
CA GLN A 437 -23.56 20.92 -1.12
C GLN A 437 -24.49 20.12 -0.18
N SER A 438 -23.96 19.52 0.90
CA SER A 438 -24.78 18.75 1.86
C SER A 438 -25.44 19.63 2.93
N VAL A 439 -25.03 20.89 3.09
CA VAL A 439 -25.54 21.79 4.15
C VAL A 439 -26.81 22.57 3.75
N HIS A 440 -27.21 22.58 2.46
CA HIS A 440 -28.33 23.42 1.99
C HIS A 440 -29.59 22.71 1.48
N LYS A 441 -29.81 21.44 1.83
CA LYS A 441 -31.12 20.79 1.60
C LYS A 441 -31.63 20.05 2.84
N GLY A 442 -32.26 20.79 3.72
CA GLY A 442 -33.26 20.27 4.66
C GLY A 442 -34.42 21.28 4.75
N PRO A 443 -35.69 20.84 4.72
CA PRO A 443 -36.83 21.71 5.01
C PRO A 443 -36.84 22.17 6.47
#